data_AF-A0A669ESX0-F1
#
_entry.id   AF-A0A669ESX0-F1
#
_cell.length_a   1.000
_cell.length_b   1.000
_cell.length_c   1.000
_cell.angle_alpha   90.00
_cell.angle_beta   90.00
_cell.angle_gamma   90.00
#
_symmetry.space_group_name_H-M   'P 1'
#
loop_
_entity.id
_entity.type
_entity.pdbx_description
1 polymer ?
#
loop_
_entity_poly.entity_id
_entity_poly.type
_entity_poly.pdbx_seq_one_letter_code
_entity_poly.pdbx_strand_id
1 'polypeptide(L)'
;MDVRNNATITLNYWNTFVKTVGKNVAVVVLGITINYINATMIHTFNKYHVCSDICTVKRTYIVIGIIWAISSLSILPDLFILLAVETSQFLQSRVVCNRDAVFRSSYSVKKRDASHTLFLVVVSVTLLYTYCRILFVATCADSDAKKARNTILIHGFQVLLCTTVYVQPPLIKLLVYFFPERLSDINFATFIINQILPRLGSPIVYGLRDKTFRKFLKRHFQCKNNVV
;
A
#
# COMPACT_ATOMS: atom_id res chain seq x y z
N MET A 1 -25.15 -41.85 8.32
CA MET A 1 -24.43 -40.63 7.88
C MET A 1 -24.94 -39.48 8.72
N ASP A 2 -24.06 -38.83 9.47
CA ASP A 2 -24.40 -38.04 10.67
C ASP A 2 -24.73 -36.56 10.33
N VAL A 3 -25.97 -36.14 10.61
CA VAL A 3 -26.49 -34.77 10.44
C VAL A 3 -25.66 -33.75 11.23
N ARG A 4 -25.07 -34.17 12.36
CA ARG A 4 -24.23 -33.34 13.22
C ARG A 4 -22.95 -32.90 12.53
N ASN A 5 -22.38 -33.77 11.69
CA ASN A 5 -21.17 -33.48 10.93
C ASN A 5 -21.44 -32.53 9.76
N ASN A 6 -22.62 -32.62 9.14
CA ASN A 6 -23.00 -31.72 8.06
C ASN A 6 -23.25 -30.29 8.57
N ALA A 7 -23.88 -30.17 9.75
CA ALA A 7 -24.14 -28.90 10.42
C ALA A 7 -22.84 -28.18 10.84
N THR A 8 -21.88 -28.90 11.44
CA THR A 8 -20.57 -28.34 11.81
C THR A 8 -19.75 -27.90 10.59
N ILE A 9 -19.81 -28.66 9.49
CA ILE A 9 -19.19 -28.27 8.21
C ILE A 9 -19.81 -26.97 7.67
N THR A 10 -21.14 -26.87 7.62
CA THR A 10 -21.81 -25.65 7.15
C THR A 10 -21.54 -24.44 8.03
N LEU A 11 -21.49 -24.61 9.36
CA LEU A 11 -21.19 -23.52 10.30
C LEU A 11 -19.74 -23.06 10.18
N ASN A 12 -18.78 -23.98 10.06
CA ASN A 12 -17.38 -23.65 9.85
C ASN A 12 -17.14 -22.96 8.50
N TYR A 13 -17.83 -23.40 7.45
CA TYR A 13 -17.79 -22.74 6.15
C TYR A 13 -18.33 -21.32 6.22
N TRP A 14 -19.49 -21.13 6.87
CA TRP A 14 -20.10 -19.81 7.05
C TRP A 14 -19.21 -18.86 7.86
N ASN A 15 -18.65 -19.32 8.98
CA ASN A 15 -17.72 -18.53 9.78
C ASN A 15 -16.45 -18.16 9.02
N THR A 16 -15.91 -19.07 8.22
CA THR A 16 -14.74 -18.81 7.37
C THR A 16 -15.07 -17.81 6.27
N PHE A 17 -16.23 -17.93 5.65
CA PHE A 17 -16.73 -17.01 4.63
C PHE A 17 -16.91 -15.59 5.20
N VAL A 18 -17.64 -15.45 6.32
CA VAL A 18 -17.88 -14.15 6.97
C VAL A 18 -16.56 -13.51 7.42
N LYS A 19 -15.62 -14.30 7.97
CA LYS A 19 -14.29 -13.79 8.35
C LYS A 19 -13.49 -13.29 7.14
N THR A 20 -13.56 -14.00 6.02
CA THR A 20 -12.86 -13.63 4.77
C THR A 20 -13.49 -12.39 4.13
N VAL A 21 -14.81 -12.35 4.03
CA VAL A 21 -15.55 -11.20 3.50
C VAL A 21 -15.35 -9.98 4.40
N GLY A 22 -15.43 -10.14 5.72
CA GLY A 22 -15.21 -9.05 6.68
C GLY A 22 -13.82 -8.41 6.55
N LYS A 23 -12.77 -9.22 6.38
CA LYS A 23 -11.40 -8.74 6.10
C LYS A 23 -11.35 -7.92 4.81
N ASN A 24 -11.95 -8.40 3.72
CA ASN A 24 -11.96 -7.70 2.43
C ASN A 24 -12.76 -6.38 2.48
N VAL A 25 -13.93 -6.40 3.11
CA VAL A 25 -14.77 -5.21 3.31
C VAL A 25 -14.01 -4.16 4.13
N ALA A 26 -13.35 -4.57 5.22
CA ALA A 26 -12.54 -3.66 6.03
C ALA A 26 -11.43 -3.00 5.21
N VAL A 27 -10.73 -3.77 4.36
CA VAL A 27 -9.70 -3.22 3.45
C VAL A 27 -10.28 -2.20 2.49
N VAL A 28 -11.43 -2.49 1.88
CA VAL A 28 -12.09 -1.57 0.93
C VAL A 28 -12.49 -0.27 1.62
N VAL A 29 -13.12 -0.35 2.79
CA VAL A 29 -13.51 0.83 3.59
C VAL A 29 -12.28 1.66 3.97
N LEU A 30 -11.19 1.01 4.41
CA LEU A 30 -9.94 1.71 4.73
C LEU A 30 -9.35 2.39 3.49
N GLY A 31 -9.35 1.73 2.34
CA GLY A 31 -8.87 2.29 1.08
C GLY A 31 -9.67 3.52 0.63
N ILE A 32 -11.00 3.44 0.72
CA ILE A 32 -11.90 4.58 0.41
C ILE A 32 -11.63 5.74 1.37
N THR A 33 -11.50 5.46 2.67
CA THR A 33 -11.22 6.47 3.69
C THR A 33 -9.89 7.17 3.44
N ILE A 34 -8.83 6.41 3.12
CA ILE A 34 -7.51 6.95 2.79
C ILE A 34 -7.59 7.86 1.56
N ASN A 35 -8.26 7.40 0.49
CA ASN A 35 -8.42 8.18 -0.74
C ASN A 35 -9.22 9.46 -0.49
N TYR A 36 -10.28 9.39 0.32
CA TYR A 36 -11.07 10.55 0.72
C TYR A 36 -10.23 11.58 1.49
N ILE A 37 -9.40 11.13 2.45
CA ILE A 37 -8.54 12.04 3.20
C ILE A 37 -7.49 12.69 2.27
N ASN A 38 -6.89 11.91 1.36
CA ASN A 38 -5.94 12.43 0.37
C ASN A 38 -6.60 13.47 -0.56
N ALA A 39 -7.82 13.23 -1.02
CA ALA A 39 -8.58 14.19 -1.85
C ALA A 39 -8.90 15.47 -1.07
N THR A 40 -9.33 15.35 0.18
CA THR A 40 -9.62 16.49 1.07
C THR A 40 -8.36 17.34 1.32
N MET A 41 -7.21 16.67 1.48
CA MET A 41 -5.91 17.32 1.62
C MET A 41 -5.54 18.09 0.35
N ILE A 42 -5.63 17.48 -0.83
CA ILE A 42 -5.35 18.14 -2.13
C ILE A 42 -6.25 19.36 -2.34
N HIS A 43 -7.56 19.22 -2.10
CA HIS A 43 -8.52 20.31 -2.22
C HIS A 43 -8.17 21.47 -1.28
N THR A 44 -7.80 21.15 -0.04
CA THR A 44 -7.38 22.15 0.95
C THR A 44 -6.08 22.85 0.52
N PHE A 45 -5.08 22.10 0.08
CA PHE A 45 -3.80 22.66 -0.39
C PHE A 45 -3.96 23.54 -1.63
N ASN A 46 -4.81 23.14 -2.59
CA ASN A 46 -5.09 23.92 -3.79
C ASN A 46 -5.83 25.22 -3.46
N LYS A 47 -6.76 25.18 -2.50
CA LYS A 47 -7.51 26.35 -2.01
C LYS A 47 -6.62 27.40 -1.33
N TYR A 48 -5.48 27.01 -0.74
CA TYR A 48 -4.54 27.93 -0.08
C TYR A 48 -3.31 28.29 -0.94
N HIS A 49 -3.31 28.01 -2.25
CA HIS A 49 -2.28 28.47 -3.21
C HIS A 49 -0.80 28.13 -2.87
N VAL A 50 -0.53 27.18 -1.97
CA VAL A 50 0.84 26.88 -1.51
C VAL A 50 1.73 26.24 -2.60
N CYS A 51 1.14 25.62 -3.63
CA CYS A 51 1.88 24.96 -4.73
C CYS A 51 2.08 25.81 -6.00
N SER A 52 1.57 27.04 -6.05
CA SER A 52 1.53 27.81 -7.31
C SER A 52 2.92 28.19 -7.83
N ASP A 53 3.91 28.40 -6.96
CA ASP A 53 5.18 29.02 -7.35
C ASP A 53 6.33 28.04 -7.65
N ILE A 54 6.22 26.76 -7.29
CA ILE A 54 7.40 25.85 -7.25
C ILE A 54 7.32 24.68 -8.23
N CYS A 55 6.14 24.33 -8.77
CA CYS A 55 5.99 23.23 -9.73
C CYS A 55 5.08 23.63 -10.89
N THR A 56 5.65 23.84 -12.07
CA THR A 56 4.88 24.13 -13.28
C THR A 56 3.91 22.98 -13.56
N VAL A 57 2.61 23.29 -13.61
CA VAL A 57 1.50 22.33 -13.80
C VAL A 57 1.76 21.35 -14.95
N LYS A 58 2.34 21.84 -16.06
CA LYS A 58 2.74 21.01 -17.22
C LYS A 58 3.74 19.90 -16.85
N ARG A 59 4.77 20.19 -16.04
CA ARG A 59 5.77 19.19 -15.64
C ARG A 59 5.15 18.13 -14.74
N THR A 60 4.25 18.53 -13.85
CA THR A 60 3.52 17.59 -12.97
C THR A 60 2.66 16.61 -13.78
N TYR A 61 1.90 17.10 -14.76
CA TYR A 61 1.09 16.21 -15.62
C TYR A 61 1.94 15.23 -16.42
N ILE A 62 3.11 15.66 -16.93
CA ILE A 62 4.06 14.78 -17.62
C ILE A 62 4.56 13.68 -16.66
N VAL A 63 4.96 14.04 -15.44
CA VAL A 63 5.44 13.08 -14.44
C VAL A 63 4.33 12.08 -14.08
N ILE A 64 3.09 12.54 -13.89
CA ILE A 64 1.94 11.67 -13.64
C ILE A 64 1.76 10.70 -14.82
N GLY A 65 1.78 11.20 -16.06
CA GLY A 65 1.69 10.36 -17.25
C GLY A 65 2.78 9.27 -17.30
N ILE A 66 4.02 9.63 -16.97
CA ILE A 66 5.15 8.69 -16.91
C ILE A 66 4.92 7.63 -15.82
N ILE A 67 4.47 8.02 -14.63
CA ILE A 67 4.17 7.08 -13.53
C ILE A 67 3.08 6.07 -13.96
N TRP A 68 2.02 6.54 -14.60
CA TRP A 68 0.95 5.69 -15.12
C TRP A 68 1.44 4.74 -16.22
N ALA A 69 2.27 5.24 -17.13
CA ALA A 69 2.85 4.43 -18.21
C ALA A 69 3.75 3.31 -17.65
N ILE A 70 4.67 3.63 -16.73
CA ILE A 70 5.56 2.64 -16.10
C ILE A 70 4.75 1.61 -15.29
N SER A 71 3.73 2.06 -14.56
CA SER A 71 2.86 1.17 -13.78
C SER A 71 2.09 0.19 -14.67
N SER A 72 1.54 0.69 -15.78
CA SER A 72 0.80 -0.12 -16.75
C SER A 72 1.72 -1.11 -17.46
N LEU A 73 2.91 -0.67 -17.86
CA LEU A 73 3.92 -1.51 -18.50
C LEU A 73 4.38 -2.67 -17.60
N SER A 74 4.27 -2.52 -16.28
CA SER A 74 4.65 -3.57 -15.33
C SER A 74 3.62 -4.72 -15.27
N ILE A 75 2.35 -4.47 -15.62
CA ILE A 75 1.22 -5.40 -15.42
C ILE A 75 0.66 -5.91 -16.75
N LEU A 76 0.51 -5.03 -17.75
CA LEU A 76 -0.09 -5.37 -19.04
C LEU A 76 0.59 -6.56 -19.74
N PRO A 77 1.94 -6.68 -19.75
CA PRO A 77 2.58 -7.83 -20.38
C PRO A 77 2.21 -9.17 -19.74
N ASP A 78 2.05 -9.22 -18.40
CA ASP A 78 1.63 -10.44 -17.71
C ASP A 78 0.18 -10.81 -18.07
N LEU A 79 -0.69 -9.81 -18.26
CA LEU A 79 -2.07 -10.01 -18.71
C LEU A 79 -2.13 -10.58 -20.14
N PHE A 80 -1.34 -10.02 -21.07
CA PHE A 80 -1.29 -10.52 -22.44
C PHE A 80 -0.75 -11.95 -22.51
N ILE A 81 0.31 -12.26 -21.74
CA ILE A 81 0.86 -13.61 -21.66
C ILE A 81 -0.17 -14.59 -21.09
N LEU A 82 -0.90 -14.20 -20.03
CA LEU A 82 -1.97 -15.00 -19.47
C LEU A 82 -3.04 -15.33 -20.53
N LEU A 83 -3.49 -14.33 -21.29
CA LEU A 83 -4.53 -14.51 -22.32
C LEU A 83 -4.06 -15.29 -23.55
N ALA A 84 -2.77 -15.21 -23.89
CA ALA A 84 -2.21 -15.86 -25.08
C ALA A 84 -1.74 -17.30 -24.85
N VAL A 85 -1.26 -17.61 -23.64
CA VAL A 85 -0.61 -18.91 -23.33
C VAL A 85 -1.55 -19.86 -22.58
N GLU A 86 -2.44 -19.34 -21.74
CA GLU A 86 -3.32 -20.22 -20.95
C GLU A 86 -4.53 -20.73 -21.74
N THR A 87 -4.97 -21.93 -21.39
CA THR A 87 -6.07 -22.61 -22.08
C THR A 87 -7.43 -21.98 -21.73
N SER A 88 -8.38 -22.01 -22.65
CA SER A 88 -9.76 -21.55 -22.41
C SER A 88 -10.42 -22.20 -21.18
N GLN A 89 -10.10 -23.46 -20.90
CA GLN A 89 -10.56 -24.17 -19.70
C GLN A 89 -10.02 -23.57 -18.40
N PHE A 90 -8.78 -23.07 -18.38
CA PHE A 90 -8.22 -22.39 -17.21
C PHE A 90 -8.93 -21.06 -16.96
N LEU A 91 -9.22 -20.30 -18.02
CA LEU A 91 -9.96 -19.03 -17.93
C LEU A 91 -11.41 -19.20 -17.44
N GLN A 92 -12.01 -20.38 -17.68
CA GLN A 92 -13.35 -20.73 -17.19
C GLN A 92 -13.33 -21.40 -15.81
N SER A 93 -12.16 -21.78 -15.29
CA SER A 93 -12.02 -22.46 -14.01
C SER A 93 -12.04 -21.49 -12.82
N ARG A 94 -12.44 -22.00 -11.64
CA ARG A 94 -12.35 -21.20 -10.41
C ARG A 94 -10.94 -21.26 -9.85
N VAL A 95 -10.21 -20.15 -9.99
CA VAL A 95 -8.85 -19.99 -9.44
C VAL A 95 -8.88 -19.00 -8.27
N VAL A 96 -8.09 -19.29 -7.23
CA VAL A 96 -7.92 -18.36 -6.11
C VAL A 96 -7.28 -17.07 -6.63
N CYS A 97 -7.87 -15.92 -6.30
CA CYS A 97 -7.37 -14.60 -6.70
C CYS A 97 -6.08 -14.25 -5.94
N ASN A 98 -4.98 -14.86 -6.37
CA ASN A 98 -3.64 -14.59 -5.91
C ASN A 98 -2.72 -14.46 -7.12
N ARG A 99 -1.76 -13.54 -7.06
CA ARG A 99 -0.87 -13.24 -8.20
C ARG A 99 -0.08 -14.46 -8.67
N ASP A 100 0.37 -15.31 -7.75
CA ASP A 100 1.08 -16.56 -8.08
C ASP A 100 0.17 -17.65 -8.69
N ALA A 101 -1.11 -17.67 -8.30
CA ALA A 101 -2.08 -18.63 -8.80
C ALA A 101 -2.59 -18.24 -10.19
N VAL A 102 -2.74 -16.94 -10.44
CA VAL A 102 -3.17 -16.38 -11.73
C VAL A 102 -2.01 -16.35 -12.72
N PHE A 103 -0.86 -15.78 -12.37
CA PHE A 103 0.31 -15.66 -13.25
C PHE A 103 1.36 -16.74 -12.96
N ARG A 104 0.97 -18.00 -13.15
CA ARG A 104 1.77 -19.19 -12.82
C ARG A 104 2.92 -19.51 -13.80
N SER A 105 3.01 -18.80 -14.93
CA SER A 105 4.03 -19.07 -15.94
C SER A 105 5.44 -18.86 -15.36
N SER A 106 6.37 -19.76 -15.71
CA SER A 106 7.77 -19.66 -15.25
C SER A 106 8.41 -18.33 -15.66
N TYR A 107 8.01 -17.80 -16.82
CA TYR A 107 8.42 -16.48 -17.29
C TYR A 107 7.91 -15.35 -16.38
N SER A 108 6.62 -15.30 -16.05
CA SER A 108 6.03 -14.25 -15.19
C SER A 108 6.62 -14.27 -13.78
N VAL A 109 6.89 -15.46 -13.23
CA VAL A 109 7.55 -15.59 -11.91
C VAL A 109 8.99 -15.08 -11.96
N LYS A 110 9.80 -15.51 -12.94
CA LYS A 110 11.20 -15.05 -13.08
C LYS A 110 11.30 -13.56 -13.34
N LYS A 111 10.46 -13.02 -14.22
CA LYS A 111 10.37 -11.58 -14.51
C LYS A 111 10.07 -10.78 -13.25
N ARG A 112 9.10 -11.24 -12.45
CA ARG A 112 8.72 -10.60 -11.19
C ARG A 112 9.88 -10.62 -10.20
N ASP A 113 10.47 -11.77 -9.96
CA ASP A 113 11.51 -11.92 -8.93
C ASP A 113 12.75 -11.07 -9.30
N ALA A 114 13.12 -11.04 -10.58
CA ALA A 114 14.18 -10.16 -11.09
C ALA A 114 13.82 -8.67 -10.90
N SER A 115 12.61 -8.27 -11.26
CA SER A 115 12.13 -6.89 -11.13
C SER A 115 12.04 -6.44 -9.67
N HIS A 116 11.51 -7.27 -8.77
CA HIS A 116 11.43 -6.99 -7.34
C HIS A 116 12.84 -6.87 -6.74
N THR A 117 13.77 -7.74 -7.12
CA THR A 117 15.17 -7.67 -6.67
C THR A 117 15.85 -6.39 -7.16
N LEU A 118 15.68 -6.04 -8.43
CA LEU A 118 16.23 -4.81 -9.01
C LEU A 118 15.68 -3.57 -8.30
N PHE A 119 14.36 -3.47 -8.13
CA PHE A 119 13.74 -2.34 -7.45
C PHE A 119 14.15 -2.26 -5.98
N LEU A 120 14.29 -3.38 -5.28
CA LEU A 120 14.79 -3.40 -3.91
C LEU A 120 16.18 -2.76 -3.83
N VAL A 121 17.11 -3.17 -4.69
CA VAL A 121 18.48 -2.65 -4.69
C VAL A 121 18.49 -1.16 -5.01
N VAL A 122 17.86 -0.76 -6.11
CA VAL A 122 17.84 0.64 -6.57
C VAL A 122 17.21 1.57 -5.53
N VAL A 123 16.05 1.19 -4.98
CA VAL A 123 15.37 2.02 -3.98
C VAL A 123 16.14 2.06 -2.67
N SER A 124 16.72 0.93 -2.24
CA SER A 124 17.52 0.90 -1.00
C SER A 124 18.76 1.78 -1.07
N VAL A 125 19.53 1.69 -2.16
CA VAL A 125 20.70 2.56 -2.37
C VAL A 125 20.29 4.03 -2.43
N THR A 126 19.20 4.35 -3.14
CA THR A 126 18.66 5.71 -3.21
C THR A 126 18.28 6.23 -1.82
N LEU A 127 17.55 5.44 -1.03
CA LEU A 127 17.14 5.81 0.33
C LEU A 127 18.34 6.05 1.24
N LEU A 128 19.33 5.14 1.23
CA LEU A 128 20.55 5.28 2.02
C LEU A 128 21.32 6.55 1.63
N TYR A 129 21.52 6.77 0.33
CA TYR A 129 22.21 7.95 -0.18
C TYR A 129 21.51 9.25 0.24
N THR A 130 20.21 9.35 -0.03
CA THR A 130 19.41 10.52 0.33
C THR A 130 19.42 10.77 1.84
N TYR A 131 19.32 9.71 2.64
CA TYR A 131 19.32 9.80 4.09
C TYR A 131 20.66 10.29 4.65
N CYS A 132 21.78 9.74 4.18
CA CYS A 132 23.12 10.19 4.56
C CYS A 132 23.32 11.68 4.23
N ARG A 133 22.88 12.12 3.03
CA ARG A 133 22.94 13.53 2.62
C ARG A 133 22.12 14.43 3.53
N ILE A 134 20.91 14.04 3.90
CA ILE A 134 20.03 14.84 4.77
C ILE A 134 20.59 14.93 6.19
N LEU A 135 21.09 13.82 6.74
CA LEU A 135 21.70 13.83 8.07
C LEU A 135 22.87 14.80 8.12
N PHE A 136 23.76 14.75 7.13
CA PHE A 136 24.93 15.63 7.05
C PHE A 136 24.56 17.10 6.96
N VAL A 137 23.61 17.46 6.09
CA VAL A 137 23.14 18.85 5.94
C VAL A 137 22.45 19.35 7.22
N ALA A 138 21.67 18.49 7.88
CA ALA A 138 20.90 18.88 9.05
C ALA A 138 21.74 19.01 10.33
N THR A 139 22.89 18.35 10.43
CA THR A 139 23.84 18.55 11.54
C THR A 139 24.48 19.94 11.55
N CYS A 140 24.48 20.63 10.41
CA CYS A 140 25.13 21.94 10.24
C CYS A 140 24.15 23.12 10.24
N ALA A 141 22.87 22.91 10.56
CA ALA A 141 21.80 23.88 10.33
C ALA A 141 20.89 24.14 11.55
N ASP A 142 20.16 25.26 11.51
CA ASP A 142 19.33 25.81 12.59
C ASP A 142 18.01 25.01 12.84
N SER A 143 17.25 25.38 13.87
CA SER A 143 16.05 24.72 14.38
C SER A 143 14.96 24.39 13.35
N ASP A 144 14.75 25.24 12.33
CA ASP A 144 13.81 24.98 11.23
C ASP A 144 14.28 23.86 10.29
N ALA A 145 15.59 23.71 10.08
CA ALA A 145 16.15 22.59 9.33
C ALA A 145 15.97 21.26 10.07
N LYS A 146 16.02 21.28 11.41
CA LYS A 146 15.74 20.11 12.26
C LYS A 146 14.27 19.67 12.15
N LYS A 147 13.35 20.62 11.99
CA LYS A 147 11.92 20.36 11.75
C LYS A 147 11.64 19.81 10.35
N ALA A 148 12.37 20.28 9.33
CA ALA A 148 12.35 19.68 7.99
C ALA A 148 12.88 18.23 8.03
N ARG A 149 14.00 18.00 8.73
CA ARG A 149 14.60 16.66 8.93
C ARG A 149 13.61 15.64 9.51
N ASN A 150 12.89 15.99 10.56
CA ASN A 150 11.91 15.08 11.18
C ASN A 150 10.80 14.69 10.20
N THR A 151 10.39 15.60 9.32
CA THR A 151 9.40 15.31 8.27
C THR A 151 9.96 14.32 7.26
N ILE A 152 11.18 14.57 6.78
CA ILE A 152 11.81 13.71 5.77
C ILE A 152 12.12 12.34 6.34
N LEU A 153 12.52 12.24 7.61
CA LEU A 153 12.71 10.99 8.35
C LEU A 153 11.45 10.13 8.37
N ILE A 154 10.31 10.76 8.66
CA ILE A 154 9.02 10.06 8.68
C ILE A 154 8.65 9.57 7.27
N HIS A 155 8.85 10.38 6.23
CA HIS A 155 8.64 9.92 4.85
C HIS A 155 9.63 8.84 4.42
N GLY A 156 10.88 8.90 4.86
CA GLY A 156 11.88 7.86 4.63
C GLY A 156 11.45 6.53 5.26
N PHE A 157 10.96 6.57 6.50
CA PHE A 157 10.39 5.40 7.17
C PHE A 157 9.16 4.85 6.44
N GLN A 158 8.27 5.73 5.98
CA GLN A 158 7.11 5.35 5.18
C GLN A 158 7.52 4.66 3.87
N VAL A 159 8.51 5.18 3.14
CA VAL A 159 9.03 4.56 1.91
C VAL A 159 9.70 3.22 2.23
N LEU A 160 10.45 3.10 3.33
CA LEU A 160 11.01 1.84 3.80
C LEU A 160 9.92 0.78 4.02
N LEU A 161 8.82 1.15 4.70
CA LEU A 161 7.66 0.27 4.89
C LEU A 161 6.91 -0.05 3.59
N CYS A 162 7.01 0.77 2.55
CA CYS A 162 6.48 0.41 1.23
C CYS A 162 7.43 -0.55 0.49
N THR A 163 8.75 -0.42 0.68
CA THR A 163 9.75 -1.25 -0.01
C THR A 163 9.84 -2.68 0.51
N THR A 164 9.32 -2.96 1.70
CA THR A 164 9.18 -4.34 2.22
C THR A 164 8.33 -5.23 1.32
N VAL A 165 7.51 -4.66 0.42
CA VAL A 165 6.78 -5.41 -0.62
C VAL A 165 7.71 -6.19 -1.56
N TYR A 166 8.96 -5.76 -1.74
CA TYR A 166 9.93 -6.48 -2.56
C TYR A 166 10.56 -7.66 -1.82
N VAL A 167 10.68 -7.56 -0.50
CA VAL A 167 11.17 -8.62 0.41
C VAL A 167 10.04 -9.58 0.81
N GLN A 168 8.78 -9.22 0.51
CA GLN A 168 7.61 -10.00 0.86
C GLN A 168 7.62 -11.45 0.35
N PRO A 169 7.99 -11.77 -0.91
CA PRO A 169 7.96 -13.16 -1.38
C PRO A 169 8.86 -14.13 -0.59
N PRO A 170 10.16 -13.83 -0.33
CA PRO A 170 10.98 -14.69 0.53
C PRO A 170 10.52 -14.68 1.98
N LEU A 171 10.02 -13.54 2.49
CA LEU A 171 9.48 -13.43 3.85
C LEU A 171 8.26 -14.33 4.06
N ILE A 172 7.30 -14.34 3.13
CA ILE A 172 6.12 -15.21 3.20
C ILE A 172 6.53 -16.68 3.14
N LYS A 173 7.47 -17.06 2.26
CA LYS A 173 7.97 -18.44 2.19
C LYS A 173 8.58 -18.88 3.52
N LEU A 174 9.37 -18.01 4.16
CA LEU A 174 9.95 -18.27 5.47
C LEU A 174 8.88 -18.40 6.56
N LEU A 175 7.89 -17.50 6.58
CA LEU A 175 6.81 -17.54 7.57
C LEU A 175 5.90 -18.77 7.39
N VAL A 176 5.65 -19.19 6.15
CA VAL A 176 4.89 -20.41 5.85
C VAL A 176 5.68 -21.67 6.23
N TYR A 177 7.01 -21.65 6.09
CA TYR A 177 7.85 -22.73 6.59
C TYR A 177 7.75 -22.89 8.11
N PHE A 178 7.75 -21.79 8.88
CA PHE A 178 7.58 -21.84 10.33
C PHE A 178 6.13 -22.06 10.79
N PHE A 179 5.14 -21.54 10.04
CA PHE A 179 3.72 -21.56 10.39
C PHE A 179 2.85 -21.96 9.19
N PRO A 180 2.87 -23.24 8.78
CA PRO A 180 2.24 -23.70 7.54
C PRO A 180 0.71 -23.52 7.52
N GLU A 181 0.05 -23.62 8.67
CA GLU A 181 -1.42 -23.48 8.76
C GLU A 181 -1.93 -22.04 8.75
N ARG A 182 -1.04 -21.03 8.81
CA ARG A 182 -1.45 -19.61 8.99
C ARG A 182 -1.29 -18.75 7.74
N LEU A 183 -1.22 -19.36 6.56
CA LEU A 183 -0.95 -18.65 5.29
C LEU A 183 -1.92 -17.49 5.01
N SER A 184 -3.22 -17.64 5.29
CA SER A 184 -4.22 -16.58 5.11
C SER A 184 -3.99 -15.37 6.03
N ASP A 185 -3.64 -15.64 7.29
CA ASP A 185 -3.38 -14.58 8.28
C ASP A 185 -2.05 -13.87 8.02
N ILE A 186 -1.02 -14.61 7.57
CA ILE A 186 0.27 -14.06 7.12
C ILE A 186 0.04 -13.11 5.94
N ASN A 187 -0.63 -13.56 4.88
CA ASN A 187 -0.91 -12.75 3.70
C ASN A 187 -1.71 -11.49 4.06
N PHE A 188 -2.71 -11.63 4.93
CA PHE A 188 -3.50 -10.49 5.39
C PHE A 188 -2.65 -9.49 6.18
N ALA A 189 -1.88 -9.95 7.17
CA ALA A 189 -1.02 -9.09 7.98
C ALA A 189 0.02 -8.37 7.12
N THR A 190 0.68 -9.10 6.21
CA THR A 190 1.65 -8.52 5.28
C THR A 190 1.00 -7.49 4.34
N PHE A 191 -0.23 -7.72 3.88
CA PHE A 191 -0.97 -6.74 3.10
C PHE A 191 -1.27 -5.46 3.91
N ILE A 192 -1.72 -5.58 5.17
CA ILE A 192 -1.96 -4.42 6.04
C ILE A 192 -0.67 -3.61 6.24
N ILE A 193 0.43 -4.28 6.57
CA ILE A 193 1.72 -3.65 6.86
C ILE A 193 2.30 -2.96 5.62
N ASN A 194 2.23 -3.60 4.45
CA ASN A 194 2.88 -3.08 3.25
C ASN A 194 1.99 -2.09 2.48
N GLN A 195 0.66 -2.20 2.55
CA GLN A 195 -0.24 -1.39 1.72
C GLN A 195 -1.05 -0.36 2.51
N ILE A 196 -1.53 -0.69 3.71
CA ILE A 196 -2.43 0.20 4.47
C ILE A 196 -1.62 1.12 5.37
N LEU A 197 -0.75 0.56 6.19
CA LEU A 197 0.03 1.31 7.17
C LEU A 197 0.83 2.47 6.56
N PRO A 198 1.53 2.30 5.42
CA PRO A 198 2.30 3.39 4.84
C PRO A 198 1.39 4.48 4.30
N ARG A 199 0.20 4.15 3.78
CA ARG A 199 -0.74 5.14 3.22
C ARG A 199 -1.44 5.97 4.29
N LEU A 200 -1.59 5.44 5.51
CA LEU A 200 -2.07 6.20 6.67
C LEU A 200 -1.03 7.19 7.20
N GLY A 201 0.26 6.95 6.91
CA GLY A 201 1.36 7.83 7.28
C GLY A 201 1.17 9.24 6.73
N SER A 202 0.87 9.41 5.44
CA SER A 202 0.77 10.76 4.84
C SER A 202 -0.31 11.63 5.50
N PRO A 203 -1.57 11.17 5.68
CA PRO A 203 -2.59 11.92 6.41
C PRO A 203 -2.25 12.27 7.86
N ILE A 204 -1.61 11.35 8.59
CA ILE A 204 -1.23 11.58 10.00
C ILE A 204 -0.14 12.66 10.06
N VAL A 205 0.83 12.58 9.16
CA VAL A 205 2.04 13.41 9.19
C VAL A 205 1.78 14.81 8.66
N TYR A 206 0.96 14.96 7.62
CA TYR A 206 0.60 16.26 7.05
C TYR A 206 -0.68 16.84 7.67
N GLY A 207 -1.72 16.01 7.82
CA GLY A 207 -3.00 16.45 8.37
C GLY A 207 -2.92 16.78 9.86
N LEU A 208 -2.57 15.81 10.72
CA LEU A 208 -2.55 16.09 12.16
C LEU A 208 -1.47 17.10 12.56
N ARG A 209 -0.41 17.26 11.79
CA ARG A 209 0.61 18.27 12.06
C ARG A 209 0.12 19.69 11.78
N ASP A 210 -0.84 19.85 10.86
CA ASP A 210 -1.42 21.15 10.55
C ASP A 210 -2.36 21.63 11.67
N LYS A 211 -2.07 22.82 12.21
CA LYS A 211 -2.82 23.40 13.34
C LYS A 211 -4.27 23.71 12.95
N THR A 212 -4.51 24.06 11.68
CA THR A 212 -5.84 24.43 11.16
C THR A 212 -6.69 23.18 10.95
N PHE A 213 -6.13 22.14 10.33
CA PHE A 213 -6.78 20.83 10.17
C PHE A 213 -7.09 20.18 11.51
N ARG A 214 -6.15 20.22 12.47
CA ARG A 214 -6.38 19.69 13.82
C ARG A 214 -7.51 20.42 14.55
N LYS A 215 -7.65 21.73 14.35
CA LYS A 215 -8.76 22.54 14.90
C LYS A 215 -10.10 22.21 14.24
N PHE A 216 -10.11 22.00 12.93
CA PHE A 216 -11.30 21.56 12.19
C PHE A 216 -11.76 20.17 12.64
N LEU A 217 -10.84 19.20 12.76
CA LEU A 217 -11.14 17.86 13.25
C LEU A 217 -11.77 17.91 14.65
N LYS A 218 -11.15 18.64 15.59
CA LYS A 218 -11.68 18.80 16.94
C LYS A 218 -13.10 19.36 16.94
N ARG A 219 -13.38 20.39 16.13
CA ARG A 219 -14.73 20.95 15.99
C ARG A 219 -15.73 19.93 15.43
N HIS A 220 -15.35 19.14 14.44
CA HIS A 220 -16.24 18.14 13.85
C HIS A 220 -16.59 17.01 14.82
N PHE A 221 -15.61 16.52 15.60
CA PHE A 221 -15.86 15.53 16.66
C PHE A 221 -16.64 16.12 17.85
N GLN A 222 -16.41 17.39 18.19
CA GLN A 222 -17.20 18.10 19.22
C GLN A 222 -18.65 18.32 18.79
N CYS A 223 -18.92 18.59 17.52
CA CYS A 223 -20.30 18.66 17.00
C CYS A 223 -21.03 17.32 17.01
N LYS A 224 -20.32 16.18 17.08
CA LYS A 224 -20.93 14.86 17.18
C LYS A 224 -21.23 14.44 18.63
N ASN A 225 -20.47 14.98 19.60
CA ASN A 225 -20.71 14.76 21.04
C ASN A 225 -21.75 15.73 21.64
N ASN A 226 -22.21 16.73 20.89
CA ASN A 226 -23.23 17.69 21.31
C ASN A 226 -24.62 17.42 20.70
N VAL A 227 -24.83 16.24 20.10
CA VAL A 227 -26.17 15.73 19.80
C VAL A 227 -26.50 14.71 20.89
N VAL A 228 -26.93 15.23 22.04
CA VAL A 228 -27.77 14.50 23.00
C VAL A 228 -29.21 14.70 22.57
#